data_AF-A0A970M0D9-F1
#
_entry.id   AF-A0A970M0D9-F1
#
_cell.length_a   1.000
_cell.length_b   1.000
_cell.length_c   1.000
_cell.angle_alpha   90.00
_cell.angle_beta   90.00
_cell.angle_gamma   90.00
#
_symmetry.space_group_name_H-M   'P 1'
#
loop_
_entity.id
_entity.type
_entity.pdbx_description
1 polymer ?
#
loop_
_entity_poly.entity_id
_entity_poly.type
_entity_poly.pdbx_seq_one_letter_code
_entity_poly.pdbx_strand_id
1 'polypeptide(L)' 'MRYVDPNQPGSKVQFKSQYENFIGGEWVAPVKGEYFENISPVDGKVFTKVPRSSAEDIELAL' A
#
# COMPACT_ATOMS: atom_id res chain seq x y z
N MET A 1 -8.27 -15.01 -21.60
CA MET A 1 -7.70 -13.67 -21.83
C MET A 1 -7.06 -13.20 -20.54
N ARG A 2 -5.82 -12.68 -20.57
CA ARG A 2 -5.13 -12.12 -19.40
C ARG A 2 -5.33 -10.61 -19.37
N TYR A 3 -5.63 -10.05 -18.21
CA TYR A 3 -5.69 -8.59 -18.03
C TYR A 3 -4.28 -8.00 -18.05
N VAL A 4 -4.17 -6.75 -18.53
CA VAL A 4 -2.93 -5.98 -18.43
C VAL A 4 -2.59 -5.78 -16.95
N ASP A 5 -1.32 -5.92 -16.59
CA ASP A 5 -0.85 -5.81 -15.21
C ASP A 5 -1.23 -4.44 -14.60
N PRO A 6 -1.38 -4.34 -13.28
CA PRO A 6 -1.70 -3.07 -12.62
C PRO A 6 -0.72 -1.96 -13.00
N ASN A 7 -1.23 -0.73 -13.05
CA ASN A 7 -0.43 0.47 -13.26
C ASN A 7 0.24 0.60 -14.64
N GLN A 8 -0.16 -0.22 -15.61
CA GLN A 8 0.29 -0.13 -17.01
C GLN A 8 -0.78 0.49 -17.92
N PRO A 9 -0.41 1.04 -19.09
CA PRO A 9 -1.37 1.54 -20.07
C PRO A 9 -2.37 0.45 -20.49
N GLY A 10 -3.67 0.76 -20.42
CA GLY A 10 -4.75 -0.19 -20.73
C GLY A 10 -5.11 -1.14 -19.58
N SER A 11 -4.48 -1.01 -18.41
CA SER A 11 -4.91 -1.70 -17.20
C SER A 11 -6.27 -1.20 -16.73
N LYS A 12 -7.10 -2.13 -16.21
CA LYS A 12 -8.39 -1.80 -15.61
C LYS A 12 -8.26 -1.20 -14.21
N VAL A 13 -7.08 -1.29 -13.61
CA VAL A 13 -6.83 -0.86 -12.23
C VAL A 13 -5.58 0.02 -12.16
N GLN A 14 -5.67 1.06 -11.35
CA GLN A 14 -4.60 2.01 -11.09
C GLN A 14 -4.51 2.18 -9.57
N PHE A 15 -3.42 1.69 -8.98
CA PHE A 15 -3.11 1.84 -7.56
C PHE A 15 -2.22 3.05 -7.35
N LYS A 16 -2.30 3.65 -6.15
CA LYS A 16 -1.30 4.64 -5.73
C LYS A 16 0.06 3.96 -5.58
N SER A 17 1.15 4.73 -5.68
CA SER A 17 2.49 4.22 -5.40
C SER A 17 2.68 3.85 -3.92
N GLN A 18 1.95 4.51 -3.03
CA GLN A 18 1.98 4.33 -1.58
C GLN A 18 0.61 4.64 -0.98
N TYR A 19 0.29 3.91 0.09
CA TYR A 19 -0.85 4.17 0.96
C TYR A 19 -0.38 4.42 2.39
N GLU A 20 -1.26 5.04 3.17
CA GLU A 20 -1.04 5.44 4.56
C GLU A 20 -1.96 4.63 5.49
N ASN A 21 -1.75 4.70 6.80
CA ASN A 21 -2.70 4.18 7.77
C ASN A 21 -3.98 5.01 7.73
N PHE A 22 -5.13 4.39 8.01
CA PHE A 22 -6.39 5.12 8.16
C PHE A 22 -6.81 5.09 9.63
N ILE A 23 -6.56 6.19 10.35
CA ILE A 23 -6.70 6.29 11.80
C ILE A 23 -7.52 7.54 12.11
N GLY A 24 -8.57 7.40 12.93
CA GLY A 24 -9.40 8.53 13.35
C GLY A 24 -10.15 9.25 12.22
N GLY A 25 -10.31 8.62 11.04
CA GLY A 25 -10.91 9.24 9.87
C GLY A 25 -9.93 9.95 8.93
N GLU A 26 -8.63 9.90 9.23
CA GLU A 26 -7.57 10.54 8.45
C GLU A 26 -6.55 9.54 7.93
N TRP A 27 -5.85 9.91 6.85
CA TRP A 27 -4.73 9.15 6.29
C TRP A 27 -3.43 9.62 6.95
N VAL A 28 -2.80 8.75 7.74
CA VAL A 28 -1.65 9.06 8.59
C VAL A 28 -0.47 8.15 8.25
N ALA A 29 0.72 8.73 8.09
CA ALA A 29 1.93 7.93 7.89
C ALA A 29 2.24 7.06 9.12
N PRO A 30 2.81 5.85 8.96
CA PRO A 30 3.24 5.03 10.08
C PRO A 30 4.25 5.80 10.94
N VAL A 31 4.13 5.69 12.26
CA VAL A 31 4.93 6.46 13.24
C VAL A 31 6.44 6.29 13.00
N LYS A 32 6.89 5.09 12.61
CA LYS A 32 8.31 4.79 12.30
C LYS A 32 8.71 5.11 10.86
N GLY A 33 7.78 5.54 10.02
CA GLY A 33 8.01 5.81 8.60
C GLY A 33 8.32 4.54 7.78
N GLU A 34 8.07 3.36 8.31
CA GLU A 34 8.36 2.09 7.66
C GLU A 34 7.23 1.65 6.73
N TYR A 35 7.58 1.10 5.56
CA TYR A 35 6.61 0.59 4.59
C TYR A 35 7.05 -0.76 4.04
N PHE A 36 6.07 -1.58 3.68
CA PHE A 36 6.25 -2.79 2.90
C PHE A 36 6.10 -2.50 1.41
N GLU A 37 6.93 -3.15 0.60
CA GLU A 37 6.65 -3.32 -0.81
C GLU A 37 5.60 -4.41 -1.00
N ASN A 38 4.50 -4.09 -1.67
CA ASN A 38 3.50 -5.08 -2.04
C ASN A 38 3.91 -5.71 -3.37
N ILE A 39 4.57 -6.87 -3.26
CA ILE A 39 5.10 -7.62 -4.38
C ILE A 39 4.00 -8.51 -4.95
N SER A 40 3.74 -8.38 -6.25
CA SER A 40 2.82 -9.24 -6.97
C SER A 40 3.32 -10.68 -6.98
N PRO A 41 2.51 -11.68 -6.58
CA PRO A 41 2.91 -13.09 -6.66
C PRO A 41 2.91 -13.61 -8.11
N VAL A 42 2.41 -12.83 -9.07
CA VAL A 42 2.29 -13.24 -10.48
C VAL A 42 3.61 -13.04 -11.24
N ASP A 43 4.34 -11.97 -10.94
CA ASP A 43 5.53 -11.56 -11.68
C ASP A 43 6.67 -11.04 -10.79
N GLY A 44 6.48 -11.02 -9.47
CA GLY A 44 7.48 -10.60 -8.50
C GLY A 44 7.76 -9.10 -8.49
N LYS A 45 6.94 -8.28 -9.16
CA LYS A 45 7.14 -6.82 -9.22
C LYS A 45 6.33 -6.10 -8.16
N VAL A 46 6.89 -5.00 -7.67
CA VAL A 46 6.20 -4.09 -6.75
C VAL A 46 5.20 -3.25 -7.54
N PHE A 47 3.97 -3.18 -7.06
CA PHE A 47 2.93 -2.32 -7.66
C PHE A 47 2.39 -1.25 -6.71
N THR A 48 2.65 -1.37 -5.41
CA THR A 48 2.36 -0.33 -4.40
C THR A 48 3.19 -0.56 -3.14
N LYS A 49 3.24 0.44 -2.26
CA LYS A 49 3.72 0.31 -0.88
C LYS A 49 2.56 0.49 0.12
N VAL A 50 2.66 -0.18 1.26
CA VAL A 50 1.70 -0.07 2.37
C VAL A 50 2.43 0.11 3.70
N PRO A 51 1.83 0.77 4.71
CA PRO A 51 2.50 1.00 5.99
C PRO A 51 2.91 -0.31 6.67
N ARG A 52 4.11 -0.32 7.26
CA ARG A 52 4.55 -1.34 8.21
C ARG A 52 4.32 -0.79 9.61
N SER A 53 3.06 -0.82 10.04
CA SER A 53 2.62 -0.22 11.30
C SER A 53 3.27 -0.89 12.50
N SER A 54 3.62 -0.09 13.51
CA SER A 54 4.20 -0.54 14.77
C SER A 54 3.19 -0.49 15.90
N ALA A 55 3.59 -0.86 17.12
CA ALA A 55 2.71 -0.79 18.28
C ALA A 55 2.21 0.65 18.54
N GLU A 56 3.06 1.64 18.28
CA GLU A 56 2.73 3.07 18.39
C GLU A 56 1.59 3.48 17.45
N ASP A 57 1.52 2.92 16.23
CA ASP A 57 0.40 3.15 15.31
C ASP A 57 -0.90 2.51 15.81
N ILE A 58 -0.81 1.38 16.52
CA ILE A 58 -1.97 0.72 17.13
C ILE A 58 -2.52 1.59 18.27
N GLU A 59 -1.65 2.14 19.12
CA GLU A 59 -2.07 3.03 20.20
C GLU A 59 -2.77 4.31 19.69
N LEU A 60 -2.42 4.81 18.50
CA LEU A 60 -3.13 5.92 17.86
C LEU A 60 -4.54 5.54 17.37
N ALA A 61 -4.82 4.25 17.19
CA ALA A 61 -6.04 3.73 16.59
C ALA A 61 -7.05 3.12 17.57
N LEU A 62 -6.70 3.04 18.87
CA LEU A 62 -7.58 2.58 19.96
C LEU A 62 -8.57 3.65 20.41
#